data_AF-A0AA40K9K4-F1
#
_entry.id   AF-A0AA40K9K4-F1
#
_cell.length_a   1.000
_cell.length_b   1.000
_cell.length_c   1.000
_cell.angle_alpha   90.00
_cell.angle_beta   90.00
_cell.angle_gamma   90.00
#
_symmetry.space_group_name_H-M   'P 1'
#
loop_
_entity.id
_entity.type
_entity.pdbx_description
1 polymer ?
#
loop_
_entity_poly.entity_id
_entity_poly.type
_entity_poly.pdbx_seq_one_letter_code
_entity_poly.pdbx_strand_id
1 'polypeptide(L)'
;MPTYLCHGFRWQRRSIRVYVVVQNLDDASPEWIIPAKSATCILDSFYNLFDFLPYCSPSGPGFASDSDGDDSYALQQTPRDRDRSRSASVHAPSHRSRDPPKDDFGAQDWSVVKVLEEYDPQNLTEVSRPYAYVADYVVRVDLSVSIAEEMHRYEERARGDRDPPMLGHASDETGRKKGNKRTGWFEKLRDQLQRGEDIRWYIVVNGDEVRDWPDEPPE
;
A
#
# COMPACT_ATOMS: atom_id res chain seq x y z
N MET A 1 -10.98 -13.46 9.29
CA MET A 1 -10.18 -12.36 9.89
C MET A 1 -8.71 -12.44 9.46
N PRO A 2 -8.31 -11.72 8.40
CA PRO A 2 -6.91 -11.48 8.08
C PRO A 2 -6.07 -11.08 9.29
N THR A 3 -4.91 -11.70 9.44
CA THR A 3 -3.91 -11.35 10.47
C THR A 3 -2.61 -11.00 9.79
N TYR A 4 -1.94 -9.97 10.26
CA TYR A 4 -0.70 -9.47 9.69
C TYR A 4 0.37 -9.35 10.76
N LEU A 5 1.58 -9.81 10.46
CA LEU A 5 2.78 -9.43 11.18
C LEU A 5 3.35 -8.19 10.50
N CYS A 6 3.55 -7.10 11.24
CA CYS A 6 4.14 -5.89 10.68
C CYS A 6 5.26 -5.31 11.54
N HIS A 7 6.22 -4.67 10.88
CA HIS A 7 7.21 -3.80 11.49
C HIS A 7 6.83 -2.36 11.16
N GLY A 8 6.58 -1.55 12.20
CA GLY A 8 5.93 -0.27 12.00
C GLY A 8 5.79 0.52 13.29
N PHE A 9 4.97 1.57 13.25
CA PHE A 9 4.61 2.38 14.41
C PHE A 9 3.10 2.64 14.42
N ARG A 10 2.58 2.98 15.61
CA ARG A 10 1.17 3.34 15.77
C ARG A 10 0.93 4.76 15.29
N TRP A 11 -0.09 4.96 14.46
CA TRP A 11 -0.54 6.28 14.05
C TRP A 11 -1.88 6.57 14.71
N GLN A 12 -1.90 7.57 15.61
CA GLN A 12 -3.08 7.81 16.44
C GLN A 12 -4.26 8.24 15.57
N ARG A 13 -5.45 7.71 15.83
CA ARG A 13 -6.66 7.99 15.02
C ARG A 13 -6.97 9.48 14.98
N ARG A 14 -6.71 10.21 16.07
CA ARG A 14 -6.78 11.68 16.10
C ARG A 14 -5.82 12.33 15.11
N SER A 15 -4.58 11.85 15.00
CA SER A 15 -3.58 12.34 14.05
C SER A 15 -3.98 12.01 12.61
N ILE A 16 -4.52 10.81 12.35
CA ILE A 16 -5.03 10.40 11.03
C ILE A 16 -6.15 11.34 10.57
N ARG A 17 -7.14 11.60 11.42
CA ARG A 17 -8.24 12.54 11.12
C ARG A 17 -7.71 13.93 10.79
N VAL A 18 -6.76 14.45 11.57
CA VAL A 18 -6.13 15.75 11.30
C VAL A 18 -5.38 15.74 9.96
N TYR A 19 -4.63 14.67 9.69
CA TYR A 19 -3.88 14.51 8.44
C TYR A 19 -4.79 14.53 7.22
N VAL A 20 -5.86 13.71 7.22
CA VAL A 20 -6.85 13.65 6.13
C VAL A 20 -7.45 15.03 5.85
N VAL A 21 -7.81 15.79 6.90
CA VAL A 21 -8.38 17.14 6.74
C VAL A 21 -7.35 18.14 6.24
N VAL A 22 -6.15 18.18 6.82
CA VAL A 22 -5.12 19.17 6.47
C VAL A 22 -4.58 18.94 5.05
N GLN A 23 -4.47 17.69 4.63
CA GLN A 23 -4.01 17.34 3.28
C GLN A 23 -5.15 17.26 2.25
N ASN A 24 -6.38 17.57 2.65
CA ASN A 24 -7.57 17.57 1.80
C ASN A 24 -7.77 16.24 1.03
N LEU A 25 -7.76 15.13 1.77
CA LEU A 25 -7.87 13.77 1.22
C LEU A 25 -9.33 13.32 1.21
N ASP A 26 -10.09 13.80 0.22
CA ASP A 26 -11.54 13.55 0.14
C ASP A 26 -11.92 12.06 -0.03
N ASP A 27 -11.05 11.27 -0.67
CA ASP A 27 -11.24 9.83 -0.88
C ASP A 27 -10.74 8.97 0.30
N ALA A 28 -10.15 9.58 1.33
CA ALA A 28 -9.63 8.87 2.49
C ALA A 28 -10.61 8.89 3.67
N SER A 29 -11.05 7.70 4.09
CA SER A 29 -11.74 7.55 5.37
C SER A 29 -10.73 7.45 6.51
N PRO A 30 -10.73 8.37 7.48
CA PRO A 30 -9.78 8.30 8.60
C PRO A 30 -10.09 7.15 9.56
N GLU A 31 -11.28 6.54 9.50
CA GLU A 31 -11.68 5.39 10.33
C GLU A 31 -11.45 4.04 9.66
N TRP A 32 -11.33 4.04 8.32
CA TRP A 32 -11.21 2.86 7.48
C TRP A 32 -10.10 3.10 6.44
N ILE A 33 -8.85 2.85 6.84
CA ILE A 33 -7.67 3.22 6.05
C ILE A 33 -7.13 2.07 5.19
N ILE A 34 -7.52 0.81 5.45
CA ILE A 34 -7.12 -0.34 4.61
C ILE A 34 -7.82 -0.38 3.25
N PRO A 35 -9.13 -0.06 3.11
CA PRO A 35 -9.82 -0.13 1.82
C PRO A 35 -9.07 0.60 0.71
N ALA A 36 -9.07 0.02 -0.50
CA ALA A 36 -8.18 0.42 -1.59
C ALA A 36 -8.18 1.93 -1.87
N LYS A 37 -9.35 2.57 -1.89
CA LYS A 37 -9.46 4.02 -2.12
C LYS A 37 -8.78 4.85 -1.03
N SER A 38 -9.06 4.54 0.23
CA SER A 38 -8.44 5.23 1.37
C SER A 38 -6.94 5.03 1.39
N ALA A 39 -6.48 3.79 1.23
CA ALA A 39 -5.07 3.44 1.28
C ALA A 39 -4.29 4.12 0.15
N THR A 40 -4.77 4.06 -1.09
CA THR A 40 -4.13 4.74 -2.23
C THR A 40 -4.07 6.24 -2.02
N CYS A 41 -5.17 6.88 -1.59
CA CYS A 41 -5.21 8.32 -1.36
C CYS A 41 -4.19 8.77 -0.29
N ILE A 42 -4.08 8.03 0.82
CA ILE A 42 -3.11 8.31 1.89
C ILE A 42 -1.67 8.08 1.41
N LEU A 43 -1.40 6.98 0.71
CA LEU A 43 -0.06 6.63 0.25
C LEU A 43 0.43 7.60 -0.84
N ASP A 44 -0.43 7.97 -1.80
CA ASP A 44 -0.10 8.99 -2.80
C ASP A 44 0.25 10.32 -2.14
N SER A 45 -0.50 10.72 -1.09
CA SER A 45 -0.19 11.88 -0.29
C SER A 45 1.20 11.78 0.38
N PHE A 46 1.57 10.61 0.91
CA PHE A 46 2.91 10.40 1.48
C PHE A 46 4.01 10.62 0.44
N TYR A 47 3.89 10.04 -0.76
CA TYR A 47 4.90 10.22 -1.81
C TYR A 47 4.97 11.63 -2.38
N ASN A 48 3.88 12.38 -2.34
CA ASN A 48 3.86 13.78 -2.73
C ASN A 48 4.50 14.72 -1.69
N LEU A 49 4.39 14.40 -0.40
CA LEU A 49 4.85 15.26 0.69
C LEU A 49 6.24 14.91 1.22
N PHE A 50 6.65 13.65 1.14
CA PHE A 50 7.87 13.14 1.76
C PHE A 50 8.88 12.69 0.70
N ASP A 51 9.76 13.62 0.29
CA ASP A 51 10.77 13.43 -0.75
C ASP A 51 11.86 12.39 -0.41
N PHE A 52 11.96 12.01 0.86
CA PHE A 52 12.90 11.01 1.35
C PHE A 52 12.38 9.56 1.23
N LEU A 53 11.13 9.35 0.80
CA LEU A 53 10.61 8.01 0.61
C LEU A 53 11.27 7.33 -0.61
N PRO A 54 11.62 6.04 -0.51
CA PRO A 54 12.12 5.29 -1.66
C PRO A 54 11.12 5.34 -2.81
N TYR A 55 11.56 5.75 -4.00
CA TYR A 55 10.67 5.84 -5.15
C TYR A 55 9.99 4.50 -5.44
N CYS A 56 8.66 4.51 -5.48
CA CYS A 56 7.88 3.38 -5.93
C CYS A 56 6.78 3.90 -6.85
N SER A 57 6.72 3.37 -8.08
CA SER A 57 5.71 3.80 -9.03
C SER A 57 4.45 2.94 -8.86
N PRO A 58 3.25 3.54 -8.68
CA PRO A 58 1.97 2.81 -8.61
C PRO A 58 1.70 2.02 -9.90
N SER A 59 2.27 2.47 -11.01
CA SER A 59 2.47 1.71 -12.23
C SER A 59 3.85 1.06 -12.17
N GLY A 60 3.90 -0.26 -11.93
CA GLY A 60 5.15 -1.02 -11.98
C GLY A 60 5.92 -0.80 -13.30
N PRO A 61 7.12 -1.38 -13.49
CA PRO A 61 7.99 -1.13 -14.65
C PRO A 61 7.45 -1.58 -16.04
N GLY A 62 6.12 -1.70 -16.22
CA GLY A 62 5.45 -2.11 -17.46
C GLY A 62 4.42 -1.13 -18.04
N PHE A 63 4.27 0.10 -17.52
CA PHE A 63 3.41 1.10 -18.15
C PHE A 63 4.21 2.37 -18.50
N ALA A 64 4.97 2.29 -19.59
CA ALA A 64 5.30 3.49 -20.34
C ALA A 64 3.99 4.08 -20.87
N SER A 65 3.63 5.26 -20.39
CA SER A 65 2.56 6.05 -20.99
C SER A 65 3.09 6.59 -22.31
N ASP A 66 2.79 5.92 -23.42
CA ASP A 66 2.96 6.51 -24.75
C ASP A 66 1.96 7.66 -24.88
N SER A 67 2.48 8.85 -24.64
CA SER A 67 1.81 10.09 -24.97
C SER A 67 2.25 10.46 -26.39
N ASP A 68 1.53 9.97 -27.39
CA ASP A 68 1.61 10.54 -28.73
C ASP A 68 0.21 10.95 -29.17
N GLY A 69 -0.03 12.26 -29.09
CA GLY A 69 -1.07 12.89 -29.86
C GLY A 69 -0.61 13.07 -31.29
N ASP A 70 -1.48 12.80 -32.25
CA ASP A 70 -1.48 13.55 -33.50
C ASP A 70 -2.89 13.59 -34.09
N ASP A 71 -3.35 14.82 -34.32
CA ASP A 71 -4.55 15.19 -35.04
C ASP A 71 -4.24 15.15 -36.55
N SER A 72 -4.99 14.41 -37.36
CA SER A 72 -5.35 14.91 -38.69
C SER A 72 -6.55 14.21 -39.33
N TYR A 73 -7.37 15.08 -39.90
CA TYR A 73 -8.60 14.92 -40.66
C TYR A 73 -8.28 14.62 -42.14
N ALA A 74 -9.01 13.70 -42.78
CA ALA A 74 -9.41 13.80 -44.20
C ALA A 74 -10.33 12.64 -44.65
N LEU A 75 -11.45 13.01 -45.27
CA LEU A 75 -12.38 12.16 -46.03
C LEU A 75 -11.71 11.53 -47.28
N GLN A 76 -12.22 10.37 -47.75
CA GLN A 76 -13.02 10.25 -49.00
C GLN A 76 -13.09 8.81 -49.59
N GLN A 77 -14.32 8.26 -49.60
CA GLN A 77 -15.03 7.44 -50.62
C GLN A 77 -14.45 6.11 -51.23
N THR A 78 -15.39 5.15 -51.35
CA THR A 78 -15.42 3.77 -51.95
C THR A 78 -15.19 3.73 -53.48
N PRO A 79 -15.33 2.61 -54.27
CA PRO A 79 -15.71 1.19 -53.99
C PRO A 79 -14.98 0.06 -54.81
N ARG A 80 -15.20 -1.23 -54.42
CA ARG A 80 -15.56 -2.42 -55.27
C ARG A 80 -14.88 -3.76 -54.89
N ASP A 81 -15.75 -4.74 -54.65
CA ASP A 81 -15.74 -6.16 -55.00
C ASP A 81 -14.43 -6.97 -54.99
N ARG A 82 -14.33 -7.95 -54.07
CA ARG A 82 -14.27 -9.37 -54.45
C ARG A 82 -14.40 -10.33 -53.27
N ASP A 83 -15.32 -11.25 -53.47
CA ASP A 83 -15.60 -12.48 -52.76
C ASP A 83 -14.35 -13.35 -52.51
N ARG A 84 -14.07 -13.71 -51.24
CA ARG A 84 -13.34 -14.93 -50.91
C ARG A 84 -13.51 -15.32 -49.44
N SER A 85 -14.26 -16.40 -49.27
CA SER A 85 -14.31 -17.25 -48.09
C SER A 85 -12.92 -17.76 -47.70
N ARG A 86 -12.53 -17.58 -46.42
CA ARG A 86 -11.66 -18.47 -45.62
C ARG A 86 -11.39 -17.89 -44.22
N SER A 87 -11.92 -18.58 -43.22
CA SER A 87 -11.30 -18.85 -41.91
C SER A 87 -10.63 -17.68 -41.18
N ALA A 88 -11.40 -16.86 -40.48
CA ALA A 88 -10.86 -15.94 -39.48
C ALA A 88 -10.53 -16.70 -38.18
N SER A 89 -9.24 -16.90 -37.94
CA SER A 89 -8.70 -17.16 -36.60
C SER A 89 -8.97 -15.91 -35.76
N VAL A 90 -10.01 -15.95 -34.94
CA VAL A 90 -10.28 -14.91 -33.94
C VAL A 90 -9.26 -15.10 -32.82
N HIS A 91 -8.14 -14.37 -32.89
CA HIS A 91 -7.34 -14.10 -31.70
C HIS A 91 -8.20 -13.25 -30.77
N ALA A 92 -8.87 -13.92 -29.83
CA ALA A 92 -9.43 -13.26 -28.66
C ALA A 92 -8.28 -12.54 -27.94
N PRO A 93 -8.45 -11.27 -27.52
CA PRO A 93 -7.49 -10.67 -26.61
C PRO A 93 -7.43 -11.56 -25.39
N SER A 94 -6.24 -12.07 -25.07
CA SER A 94 -5.98 -12.70 -23.79
C SER A 94 -6.11 -11.61 -22.74
N HIS A 95 -7.35 -11.36 -22.30
CA HIS A 95 -7.59 -10.87 -20.97
C HIS A 95 -6.89 -11.89 -20.07
N ARG A 96 -5.66 -11.56 -19.64
CA ARG A 96 -5.11 -12.16 -18.44
C ARG A 96 -6.22 -11.97 -17.42
N SER A 97 -6.87 -13.06 -17.06
CA SER A 97 -7.70 -13.15 -15.88
C SER A 97 -6.80 -12.75 -14.72
N ARG A 98 -6.76 -11.44 -14.45
CA ARG A 98 -6.24 -10.97 -13.19
C ARG A 98 -7.38 -11.29 -12.27
N ASP A 99 -7.27 -12.42 -11.58
CA ASP A 99 -8.20 -12.78 -10.52
C ASP A 99 -8.48 -11.51 -9.71
N PRO A 100 -9.75 -11.23 -9.35
CA PRO A 100 -10.05 -10.10 -8.50
C PRO A 100 -9.14 -10.18 -7.26
N PRO A 101 -8.60 -9.04 -6.77
CA PRO A 101 -7.74 -9.05 -5.61
C PRO A 101 -8.41 -9.84 -4.49
N LYS A 102 -7.74 -10.86 -3.95
CA LYS A 102 -8.29 -11.71 -2.88
C LYS A 102 -8.47 -10.94 -1.55
N ASP A 103 -7.99 -9.70 -1.48
CA ASP A 103 -7.92 -8.86 -0.28
C ASP A 103 -7.66 -7.39 -0.68
N ASP A 104 -8.40 -6.44 -0.09
CA ASP A 104 -8.23 -4.99 -0.29
C ASP A 104 -6.81 -4.50 0.03
N PHE A 105 -6.13 -5.21 0.93
CA PHE A 105 -4.76 -4.88 1.33
C PHE A 105 -3.76 -4.89 0.16
N GLY A 106 -4.00 -5.70 -0.89
CA GLY A 106 -3.13 -5.79 -2.07
C GLY A 106 -3.04 -4.50 -2.89
N ALA A 107 -3.96 -3.56 -2.71
CA ALA A 107 -3.91 -2.25 -3.36
C ALA A 107 -2.65 -1.44 -2.98
N GLN A 108 -2.00 -1.79 -1.87
CA GLN A 108 -0.83 -1.09 -1.35
C GLN A 108 0.48 -1.67 -1.88
N ASP A 109 0.49 -2.78 -2.63
CA ASP A 109 1.68 -3.54 -3.05
C ASP A 109 2.77 -2.71 -3.72
N TRP A 110 2.37 -1.65 -4.42
CA TRP A 110 3.28 -0.73 -5.08
C TRP A 110 4.10 0.12 -4.12
N SER A 111 3.65 0.37 -2.88
CA SER A 111 4.36 1.22 -1.92
C SER A 111 5.24 0.40 -0.97
N VAL A 112 6.40 0.94 -0.59
CA VAL A 112 7.18 0.41 0.55
C VAL A 112 6.53 0.71 1.91
N VAL A 113 5.66 1.72 1.97
CA VAL A 113 4.87 2.04 3.16
C VAL A 113 3.53 1.32 3.06
N LYS A 114 3.11 0.69 4.14
CA LYS A 114 1.79 0.07 4.29
C LYS A 114 1.03 0.75 5.41
N VAL A 115 -0.27 0.84 5.26
CA VAL A 115 -1.21 1.25 6.30
C VAL A 115 -2.08 0.07 6.70
N LEU A 116 -2.20 -0.18 8.00
CA LEU A 116 -3.07 -1.22 8.55
C LEU A 116 -3.95 -0.66 9.66
N GLU A 117 -5.04 -1.35 9.94
CA GLU A 117 -5.83 -1.12 11.14
C GLU A 117 -6.33 -2.43 11.74
N GLU A 118 -6.60 -2.37 13.03
CA GLU A 118 -7.26 -3.44 13.77
C GLU A 118 -8.77 -3.25 13.69
N TYR A 119 -9.49 -4.34 13.42
CA TYR A 119 -10.95 -4.36 13.47
C TYR A 119 -11.44 -5.72 13.97
N ASP A 120 -12.40 -5.68 14.89
CA ASP A 120 -13.07 -6.87 15.41
C ASP A 120 -14.59 -6.67 15.25
N PRO A 121 -15.26 -7.41 14.33
CA PRO A 121 -16.68 -7.24 14.07
C PRO A 121 -17.55 -7.71 15.25
N GLN A 122 -17.00 -8.46 16.20
CA GLN A 122 -17.72 -8.85 17.42
C GLN A 122 -17.71 -7.75 18.47
N ASN A 123 -16.78 -6.79 18.36
CA ASN A 123 -16.70 -5.66 19.26
C ASN A 123 -17.61 -4.52 18.80
N LEU A 124 -18.80 -4.45 19.40
CA LEU A 124 -19.80 -3.42 19.09
C LEU A 124 -19.65 -2.13 19.92
N THR A 125 -18.57 -1.99 20.69
CA THR A 125 -18.35 -0.84 21.58
C THR A 125 -17.53 0.28 20.95
N GLU A 126 -16.71 -0.04 19.95
CA GLU A 126 -15.82 0.89 19.27
C GLU A 126 -16.00 0.75 17.75
N VAL A 127 -16.13 1.88 17.05
CA VAL A 127 -16.20 1.89 15.57
C VAL A 127 -14.83 1.63 14.96
N SER A 128 -13.77 2.15 15.58
CA SER A 128 -12.39 1.94 15.18
C SER A 128 -11.48 2.00 16.40
N ARG A 129 -10.31 1.38 16.30
CA ARG A 129 -9.30 1.40 17.36
C ARG A 129 -8.68 2.80 17.48
N PRO A 130 -8.18 3.18 18.68
CA PRO A 130 -7.63 4.51 18.93
C PRO A 130 -6.38 4.84 18.09
N TYR A 131 -5.77 3.84 17.46
CA TYR A 131 -4.66 3.97 16.54
C TYR A 131 -4.83 2.99 15.38
N ALA A 132 -4.15 3.32 14.28
CA ALA A 132 -3.86 2.42 13.19
C ALA A 132 -2.33 2.20 13.13
N TYR A 133 -1.83 1.55 12.09
CA TYR A 133 -0.42 1.24 11.93
C TYR A 133 0.10 1.75 10.59
N VAL A 134 1.29 2.34 10.61
CA VAL A 134 2.09 2.61 9.42
C VAL A 134 3.31 1.71 9.51
N ALA A 135 3.60 0.96 8.46
CA ALA A 135 4.59 -0.10 8.44
C ALA A 135 5.47 -0.04 7.20
N ASP A 136 6.73 -0.45 7.31
CA ASP A 136 7.66 -0.63 6.18
C ASP A 136 7.79 -2.11 5.76
N TYR A 137 7.34 -3.02 6.62
CA TYR A 137 7.29 -4.45 6.36
C TYR A 137 5.99 -5.05 6.89
N VAL A 138 5.30 -5.84 6.06
CA VAL A 138 4.04 -6.52 6.39
C VAL A 138 4.01 -7.90 5.75
N VAL A 139 3.59 -8.89 6.53
CA VAL A 139 3.36 -10.26 6.06
C VAL A 139 1.99 -10.72 6.54
N ARG A 140 1.17 -11.23 5.62
CA ARG A 140 -0.12 -11.86 5.95
C ARG A 140 0.12 -13.24 6.55
N VAL A 141 -0.59 -13.54 7.63
CA VAL A 141 -0.50 -14.78 8.40
C VAL A 141 -1.82 -15.54 8.22
N ASP A 142 -1.82 -16.58 7.38
CA ASP A 142 -3.01 -17.40 7.13
C ASP A 142 -3.10 -18.62 8.08
N LEU A 143 -2.04 -19.45 8.17
CA LEU A 143 -1.99 -20.63 9.05
C LEU A 143 -1.05 -20.41 10.24
N SER A 144 0.24 -20.29 9.95
CA SER A 144 1.28 -20.01 10.92
C SER A 144 2.50 -19.40 10.23
N VAL A 145 3.30 -18.65 10.99
CA VAL A 145 4.55 -18.07 10.53
C VAL A 145 5.58 -18.13 11.66
N SER A 146 6.85 -18.37 11.31
CA SER A 146 7.96 -18.23 12.25
C SER A 146 8.31 -16.75 12.38
N ILE A 147 7.92 -16.12 13.49
CA ILE A 147 8.20 -14.70 13.74
C ILE A 147 9.72 -14.43 13.68
N ALA A 148 10.53 -15.32 14.26
CA ALA A 148 11.98 -15.18 14.23
C ALA A 148 12.56 -15.22 12.81
N GLU A 149 12.01 -16.06 11.93
CA GLU A 149 12.43 -16.13 10.53
C GLU A 149 12.01 -14.89 9.75
N GLU A 150 10.80 -14.37 9.98
CA GLU A 150 10.35 -13.12 9.36
C GLU A 150 11.16 -11.91 9.81
N MET A 151 11.47 -11.83 11.12
CA MET A 151 12.36 -10.81 11.65
C MET A 151 13.74 -10.89 11.00
N HIS A 152 14.28 -12.11 10.86
CA HIS A 152 15.57 -12.32 10.22
C HIS A 152 15.56 -11.90 8.75
N ARG A 153 14.52 -12.30 7.99
CA ARG A 153 14.35 -11.91 6.59
C ARG A 153 14.26 -10.40 6.41
N TYR A 154 13.54 -9.73 7.30
CA TYR A 154 13.49 -8.27 7.34
C TYR A 154 14.88 -7.66 7.61
N GLU A 155 15.62 -8.17 8.61
CA GLU A 155 16.96 -7.69 8.92
C GLU A 155 17.96 -7.89 7.78
N GLU A 156 17.92 -9.04 7.09
CA GLU A 156 18.78 -9.29 5.93
C GLU A 156 18.49 -8.32 4.79
N ARG A 157 17.20 -8.09 4.50
CA ARG A 157 16.76 -7.10 3.52
C ARG A 157 17.26 -5.70 3.90
N ALA A 158 17.06 -5.29 5.15
CA ALA A 158 17.47 -3.98 5.64
C ALA A 158 19.00 -3.81 5.60
N ARG A 159 19.79 -4.85 5.87
CA ARG A 159 21.27 -4.80 5.77
C ARG A 159 21.77 -4.69 4.33
N GLY A 160 21.07 -5.30 3.38
CA GLY A 160 21.43 -5.26 1.96
C GLY A 160 20.95 -4.00 1.23
N ASP A 161 20.06 -3.21 1.82
CA ASP A 161 19.50 -2.01 1.21
C ASP A 161 20.51 -0.85 1.22
N ARG A 162 20.55 -0.10 0.11
CA ARG A 162 21.37 1.10 -0.02
C ARG A 162 20.82 2.24 0.85
N ASP A 163 19.50 2.30 1.03
CA ASP A 163 18.82 3.28 1.87
C ASP A 163 17.87 2.57 2.84
N PRO A 164 18.40 2.01 3.93
CA PRO A 164 17.61 1.18 4.82
C PRO A 164 16.52 1.98 5.54
N PRO A 165 15.36 1.36 5.81
CA PRO A 165 14.26 2.00 6.54
C PRO A 165 14.69 2.50 7.91
N MET A 166 15.63 1.78 8.52
CA MET A 166 16.15 2.01 9.84
C MET A 166 17.68 2.03 9.79
N LEU A 167 18.29 3.15 10.20
CA LEU A 167 19.75 3.25 10.34
C LEU A 167 20.23 2.99 11.78
N GLY A 168 19.29 2.74 12.69
CA GLY A 168 19.52 2.42 14.08
C GLY A 168 19.94 3.63 14.92
N HIS A 169 19.60 3.56 16.20
CA HIS A 169 20.41 4.22 17.20
C HIS A 169 21.73 3.45 17.26
N ALA A 170 22.81 4.01 16.72
CA ALA A 170 24.15 3.62 17.17
C ALA A 170 24.27 4.01 18.65
N SER A 171 23.72 3.20 19.55
CA SER A 171 23.98 3.32 20.98
C SER A 171 25.36 2.72 21.21
N ASP A 172 26.38 3.57 21.03
CA ASP A 172 27.65 3.34 21.73
C ASP A 172 27.31 3.32 23.24
N GLU A 173 27.56 2.20 23.91
CA GLU A 173 27.56 2.09 25.38
C GLU A 173 28.55 3.07 26.05
N THR A 174 29.35 3.78 25.26
CA THR A 174 30.13 4.94 25.71
C THR A 174 29.34 6.20 25.40
N GLY A 175 28.72 6.80 26.43
CA GLY A 175 27.92 8.02 26.39
C GLY A 175 28.63 9.29 25.88
N ARG A 176 29.12 9.26 24.64
CA ARG A 176 29.62 10.41 23.89
C ARG A 176 28.49 10.93 23.01
N LYS A 177 28.00 12.12 23.35
CA LYS A 177 27.20 12.95 22.44
C LYS A 177 27.96 13.12 21.13
N LYS A 178 27.50 12.48 20.04
CA LYS A 178 28.20 12.54 18.75
C LYS A 178 27.21 12.65 17.60
N GLY A 179 27.27 13.79 16.92
CA GLY A 179 26.93 13.94 15.50
C GLY A 179 25.46 13.83 15.14
N ASN A 180 25.08 14.57 14.11
CA ASN A 180 23.80 14.48 13.43
C ASN A 180 23.41 13.02 13.20
N LYS A 181 22.46 12.51 14.00
CA LYS A 181 22.08 11.10 13.99
C LYS A 181 21.43 10.81 12.65
N ARG A 182 22.14 10.09 11.77
CA ARG A 182 21.57 9.71 10.48
C ARG A 182 20.43 8.73 10.77
N THR A 183 19.22 9.17 10.50
CA THR A 183 18.00 8.36 10.63
C THR A 183 17.62 7.80 9.26
N GLY A 184 17.09 6.58 9.25
CA GLY A 184 16.55 5.95 8.06
C GLY A 184 15.30 6.70 7.54
N TRP A 185 14.88 6.41 6.31
CA TRP A 185 13.73 7.07 5.71
C TRP A 185 12.44 6.82 6.51
N PHE A 186 12.29 5.64 7.13
CA PHE A 186 11.08 5.29 7.86
C PHE A 186 11.01 5.96 9.23
N GLU A 187 12.16 6.16 9.89
CA GLU A 187 12.30 7.00 11.08
C GLU A 187 11.82 8.44 10.82
N LYS A 188 12.22 9.01 9.68
CA LYS A 188 11.80 10.36 9.29
C LYS A 188 10.29 10.41 9.06
N LEU A 189 9.72 9.41 8.38
CA LEU A 189 8.28 9.33 8.17
C LEU A 189 7.52 9.30 9.50
N ARG A 190 7.95 8.46 10.44
CA ARG A 190 7.40 8.42 11.79
C ARG A 190 7.46 9.79 12.46
N ASP A 191 8.59 10.47 12.40
CA ASP A 191 8.75 11.76 13.08
C ASP A 191 7.85 12.85 12.48
N GLN A 192 7.48 12.75 11.19
CA GLN A 192 6.48 13.62 10.55
C GLN A 192 5.04 13.27 10.93
N LEU A 193 4.69 11.97 11.02
CA LEU A 193 3.31 11.52 11.22
C LEU A 193 2.92 11.35 12.70
N GLN A 194 3.81 10.82 13.53
CA GLN A 194 3.59 10.49 14.93
C GLN A 194 4.91 10.54 15.72
N ARG A 195 5.43 11.76 15.92
CA ARG A 195 6.67 11.98 16.66
C ARG A 195 6.67 11.31 18.04
N GLY A 196 7.75 10.58 18.33
CA GLY A 196 7.98 9.95 19.63
C GLY A 196 7.34 8.57 19.79
N GLU A 197 6.67 8.03 18.78
CA GLU A 197 6.23 6.63 18.80
C GLU A 197 7.42 5.68 18.58
N ASP A 198 7.29 4.43 19.03
CA ASP A 198 8.30 3.40 18.79
C ASP A 198 8.01 2.66 17.48
N ILE A 199 9.06 2.42 16.70
CA ILE A 199 9.02 1.46 15.60
C ILE A 199 9.33 0.08 16.18
N ARG A 200 8.40 -0.86 16.05
CA ARG A 200 8.48 -2.21 16.60
C ARG A 200 7.61 -3.18 15.82
N TRP A 201 7.70 -4.46 16.18
CA TRP A 201 6.87 -5.51 15.63
C TRP A 201 5.49 -5.56 16.28
N TYR A 202 4.46 -5.75 15.47
CA TYR A 202 3.07 -5.94 15.91
C TYR A 202 2.41 -7.09 15.16
N ILE A 203 1.43 -7.70 15.80
CA ILE A 203 0.45 -8.56 15.17
C ILE A 203 -0.85 -7.77 15.09
N VAL A 204 -1.35 -7.56 13.88
CA VAL A 204 -2.56 -6.76 13.60
C VAL A 204 -3.62 -7.70 13.06
N VAL A 205 -4.78 -7.75 13.71
CA VAL A 205 -5.93 -8.53 13.27
C VAL A 205 -6.94 -7.59 12.66
N ASN A 206 -7.25 -7.78 11.38
CA ASN A 206 -8.33 -7.09 10.71
C ASN A 206 -9.44 -8.08 10.42
N GLY A 207 -10.59 -7.90 11.05
CA GLY A 207 -11.78 -8.70 10.84
C GLY A 207 -12.67 -8.25 9.69
N ASP A 208 -12.26 -7.23 8.94
CA ASP A 208 -13.06 -6.73 7.83
C ASP A 208 -12.86 -7.66 6.65
N GLU A 209 -13.90 -8.43 6.35
CA GLU A 209 -13.92 -9.32 5.21
C GLU A 209 -14.48 -8.54 4.02
N VAL A 210 -13.89 -8.75 2.84
CA VAL A 210 -14.41 -8.15 1.60
C VAL A 210 -15.83 -8.67 1.42
N ARG A 211 -16.80 -7.74 1.52
CA ARG A 211 -18.22 -8.02 1.40
C ARG A 211 -18.64 -7.79 -0.05
N ASP A 212 -18.56 -8.85 -0.85
CA ASP A 212 -19.12 -8.81 -2.19
C ASP A 212 -20.66 -8.77 -2.09
N TRP A 213 -21.29 -7.87 -2.85
CA TRP A 213 -22.73 -7.94 -3.06
C TRP A 213 -23.00 -9.03 -4.08
N PRO A 214 -23.81 -10.06 -3.77
CA PRO A 214 -24.12 -11.09 -4.76
C PRO A 214 -24.84 -10.43 -5.95
N ASP A 215 -24.33 -10.69 -7.16
CA ASP A 215 -24.88 -10.12 -8.41
C ASP A 215 -26.34 -10.54 -8.67
N GLU A 216 -26.83 -11.60 -8.01
CA GLU A 216 -28.21 -12.06 -8.10
C GLU A 216 -28.86 -12.24 -6.72
N PRO A 217 -30.10 -11.72 -6.51
CA PRO A 217 -30.89 -12.10 -5.35
C PRO A 217 -31.26 -13.60 -5.45
N PRO A 218 -31.37 -14.31 -4.31
CA PRO A 218 -31.78 -15.72 -4.32
C PRO A 218 -33.18 -15.86 -4.96
N GLU A 219 -33.32 -16.80 -5.90
CA GLU A 219 -34.60 -17.23 -6.50
C GLU A 219 -35.61 -17.75 -5.46
#